data_AF-A0AAV2SAT2-F1
#
_entry.id   AF-A0AAV2SAT2-F1
#
_cell.length_a   1.000
_cell.length_b   1.000
_cell.length_c   1.000
_cell.angle_alpha   90.00
_cell.angle_beta   90.00
_cell.angle_gamma   90.00
#
_symmetry.space_group_name_H-M   'P 1'
#
loop_
_entity.id
_entity.type
_entity.pdbx_description
1 polymer ?
#
loop_
_entity_poly.entity_id
_entity_poly.type
_entity_poly.pdbx_seq_one_letter_code
_entity_poly.pdbx_strand_id
1 'polypeptide(L)'
;MEDGVKDYKKKIRKLIMYLYYSCRLRGVALLHRKWVFSQLVFLILALILLLYASGTYQYFIATSFEKHYIHWGPNVTLEPLFEQIKNNQVPSIMPINVYNHPYIYLHKDKCVMTGSATTISIVYVVKSSIENFQRRNVIRKTWGQETRFHHAVLQTVFLLGIRPGTPHLQGLVDAEVTEHADIVQGEFLDTYFNNTIKTMMGLHWTYHNCPDVKYFLFADDDYFISTKNVLHFLQDPINYPQLKSFPIRLTVELVPSSIFVN
;
A
#
# COMPACT_ATOMS: atom_id res chain seq x y z
N MET A 1 30.04 -70.31 -63.68
CA MET A 1 28.96 -69.29 -63.63
C MET A 1 28.19 -69.31 -62.30
N GLU A 2 27.96 -70.47 -61.67
CA GLU A 2 27.22 -70.57 -60.39
C GLU A 2 27.90 -69.93 -59.17
N ASP A 3 29.23 -70.01 -59.04
CA ASP A 3 29.94 -69.50 -57.86
C ASP A 3 29.97 -67.97 -57.79
N GLY A 4 30.03 -67.29 -58.95
CA GLY A 4 29.92 -65.83 -59.03
C GLY A 4 28.54 -65.29 -58.63
N VAL A 5 27.48 -66.05 -58.92
CA VAL A 5 26.10 -65.71 -58.54
C VAL A 5 25.89 -65.89 -57.03
N LYS A 6 26.53 -66.90 -56.41
CA LYS A 6 26.49 -67.09 -54.95
C LYS A 6 27.25 -65.99 -54.20
N ASP A 7 28.42 -65.57 -54.68
CA ASP A 7 29.17 -64.45 -54.09
C ASP A 7 28.42 -63.12 -54.21
N TYR A 8 27.81 -62.87 -55.38
CA TYR A 8 26.99 -61.68 -55.61
C TYR A 8 25.76 -61.63 -54.69
N LYS A 9 25.03 -62.76 -54.55
CA LYS A 9 23.92 -62.88 -53.59
C LYS A 9 24.36 -62.66 -52.14
N LYS A 10 25.56 -63.09 -51.76
CA LYS A 10 26.13 -62.87 -50.42
C LYS A 10 26.48 -61.41 -50.16
N LYS A 11 27.05 -60.71 -51.15
CA LYS A 11 27.33 -59.26 -51.08
C LYS A 11 26.05 -58.42 -50.99
N ILE A 12 25.03 -58.75 -51.78
CA ILE A 12 23.72 -58.08 -51.70
C ILE A 12 23.07 -58.28 -50.33
N ARG A 13 23.08 -59.51 -49.79
CA ARG A 13 22.54 -59.78 -48.45
C ARG A 13 23.25 -58.97 -47.37
N LYS A 14 24.58 -58.85 -47.43
CA LYS A 14 25.36 -58.01 -46.51
C LYS A 14 25.00 -56.52 -46.64
N LEU A 15 24.84 -56.02 -47.87
CA LEU A 15 24.48 -54.62 -48.11
C LEU A 15 23.06 -54.31 -47.61
N ILE A 16 22.08 -55.18 -47.87
CA ILE A 16 20.71 -55.04 -47.36
C ILE A 16 20.70 -55.04 -45.83
N MET A 17 21.45 -55.96 -45.20
CA MET A 17 21.58 -55.97 -43.75
C MET A 17 22.21 -54.66 -43.25
N TYR A 18 23.32 -54.21 -43.82
CA TYR A 18 23.96 -52.96 -43.41
C TYR A 18 23.01 -51.75 -43.52
N LEU A 19 22.26 -51.64 -44.61
CA LEU A 19 21.26 -50.59 -44.81
C LEU A 19 20.11 -50.70 -43.80
N TYR A 20 19.62 -51.91 -43.50
CA TYR A 20 18.59 -52.15 -42.49
C TYR A 20 19.05 -51.73 -41.09
N TYR A 21 20.25 -52.16 -40.67
CA TYR A 21 20.81 -51.78 -39.36
C TYR A 21 21.12 -50.28 -39.28
N SER A 22 21.65 -49.66 -40.35
CA SER A 22 21.90 -48.22 -40.41
C SER A 22 20.61 -47.39 -40.36
N CYS A 23 19.55 -47.84 -41.07
CA CYS A 23 18.23 -47.22 -41.02
C CYS A 23 17.58 -47.36 -39.64
N ARG A 24 17.69 -48.53 -39.01
CA ARG A 24 17.20 -48.79 -37.63
C ARG A 24 17.94 -47.95 -36.58
N LEU A 25 19.27 -47.84 -36.67
CA LEU A 25 20.08 -46.98 -35.80
C LEU A 25 19.71 -45.49 -35.95
N ARG A 26 19.52 -45.00 -37.20
CA ARG A 26 19.02 -43.64 -37.45
C ARG A 26 17.61 -43.41 -36.91
N GLY A 27 16.72 -44.40 -37.02
CA GLY A 27 15.37 -44.35 -36.46
C GLY A 27 15.35 -44.26 -34.92
N VAL A 28 16.18 -45.07 -34.24
CA VAL A 28 16.35 -45.01 -32.78
C VAL A 28 16.95 -43.68 -32.34
N ALA A 29 17.96 -43.16 -33.05
CA ALA A 29 18.53 -41.84 -32.77
C ALA A 29 17.53 -40.69 -32.94
N LEU A 30 16.65 -40.76 -33.96
CA LEU A 30 15.57 -39.79 -34.17
C LEU A 30 14.50 -39.85 -33.07
N LEU A 31 14.10 -41.05 -32.66
CA LEU A 31 13.16 -41.25 -31.54
C LEU A 31 13.75 -40.75 -30.22
N HIS A 32 15.02 -41.06 -29.94
CA HIS A 32 15.73 -40.55 -28.77
C HIS A 32 15.81 -39.01 -28.80
N ARG A 33 16.12 -38.40 -29.96
CA ARG A 33 16.14 -36.94 -30.11
C ARG A 33 14.78 -36.30 -29.88
N LYS A 34 13.69 -36.91 -30.38
CA LYS A 34 12.31 -36.44 -30.11
C LYS A 34 11.94 -36.58 -28.63
N TRP A 35 12.32 -37.68 -28.00
CA TRP A 35 12.07 -37.93 -26.58
C TRP A 35 12.81 -36.91 -25.69
N VAL A 36 14.11 -36.70 -25.94
CA VAL A 36 14.91 -35.68 -25.23
C VAL A 36 14.33 -34.27 -25.43
N PHE A 37 13.92 -33.93 -26.65
CA PHE A 37 13.25 -32.64 -26.92
C PHE A 37 11.94 -32.50 -26.12
N SER A 38 11.13 -33.55 -26.06
CA SER A 38 9.88 -33.55 -25.28
C SER A 38 10.14 -33.37 -23.78
N GLN A 39 11.17 -34.02 -23.23
CA GLN A 39 11.56 -33.87 -21.83
C GLN A 39 12.05 -32.45 -21.53
N LEU A 40 12.85 -31.85 -22.44
CA LEU A 40 13.31 -30.47 -22.32
C LEU A 40 12.14 -29.48 -22.33
N VAL A 41 11.17 -29.66 -23.23
CA VAL A 41 9.97 -28.81 -23.27
C VAL A 41 9.18 -28.91 -21.97
N PHE A 42 9.00 -30.13 -21.45
CA PHE A 42 8.31 -30.33 -20.17
C PHE A 42 9.05 -29.66 -19.00
N LEU A 43 10.37 -29.79 -18.94
CA LEU A 43 11.19 -29.14 -17.91
C LEU A 43 11.12 -27.60 -17.99
N ILE A 44 11.13 -27.03 -19.20
CA ILE A 44 10.97 -25.58 -19.40
C ILE A 44 9.59 -25.12 -18.93
N LEU A 45 8.52 -25.82 -19.30
CA LEU A 45 7.16 -25.49 -18.88
C LEU A 45 7.00 -25.61 -17.36
N ALA A 46 7.57 -26.65 -16.74
CA ALA A 46 7.56 -26.82 -15.29
C ALA A 46 8.34 -25.70 -14.58
N LEU A 47 9.48 -25.26 -15.13
CA LEU A 47 10.23 -24.12 -14.61
C LEU A 47 9.43 -22.82 -14.72
N ILE A 48 8.79 -22.55 -15.86
CA ILE A 48 7.94 -21.37 -16.04
C ILE A 48 6.79 -21.38 -15.02
N LEU A 49 6.12 -22.52 -14.85
CA LEU A 49 5.05 -22.68 -13.86
C LEU A 49 5.54 -22.43 -12.44
N LEU A 50 6.73 -22.95 -12.09
CA LEU A 50 7.35 -22.76 -10.78
C LEU A 50 7.71 -21.28 -10.54
N LEU A 51 8.30 -20.61 -11.54
CA LEU A 51 8.61 -19.18 -11.47
C LEU A 51 7.35 -18.31 -11.33
N TYR A 52 6.26 -18.70 -12.00
CA TYR A 52 4.97 -18.04 -11.89
C TYR A 52 4.34 -18.24 -10.51
N ALA A 53 4.23 -19.49 -10.05
CA ALA A 53 3.60 -19.84 -8.77
C ALA A 53 4.37 -19.30 -7.55
N SER A 54 5.70 -19.28 -7.63
CA SER A 54 6.55 -18.68 -6.58
C SER A 54 6.60 -17.15 -6.63
N GLY A 55 6.09 -16.52 -7.69
CA GLY A 55 6.19 -15.08 -7.90
C GLY A 55 7.60 -14.57 -8.22
N THR A 56 8.62 -15.44 -8.29
CA THR A 56 10.01 -15.07 -8.55
C THR A 56 10.23 -14.46 -9.94
N TYR A 57 9.34 -14.75 -10.90
CA TYR A 57 9.34 -14.07 -12.19
C TYR A 57 9.27 -12.53 -12.05
N GLN A 58 8.60 -12.02 -11.00
CA GLN A 58 8.47 -10.60 -10.73
C GLN A 58 9.82 -9.93 -10.51
N TYR A 59 10.79 -10.63 -9.89
CA TYR A 59 12.14 -10.10 -9.70
C TYR A 59 12.88 -9.89 -11.02
N PHE A 60 12.67 -10.78 -11.99
CA PHE A 60 13.31 -10.67 -13.30
C PHE A 60 12.73 -9.57 -14.18
N ILE A 61 11.44 -9.24 -14.00
CA ILE A 61 10.78 -8.11 -14.68
C ILE A 61 10.80 -6.82 -13.86
N ALA A 62 11.22 -6.89 -12.58
CA ALA A 62 11.31 -5.74 -11.72
C ALA A 62 12.41 -4.82 -12.23
N THR A 63 12.02 -3.62 -12.66
CA THR A 63 12.94 -2.54 -12.93
C THR A 63 13.28 -1.83 -11.63
N SER A 64 14.55 -1.45 -11.45
CA SER A 64 14.93 -0.57 -10.33
C SER A 64 14.06 0.69 -10.34
N PHE A 65 13.47 1.00 -9.19
CA PHE A 65 12.68 2.21 -8.98
C PHE A 65 13.48 3.45 -9.42
N GLU A 66 14.75 3.51 -9.03
CA GLU A 66 15.65 4.61 -9.37
C GLU A 66 15.93 4.76 -10.86
N LYS A 67 15.90 3.67 -11.66
CA LYS A 67 16.21 3.73 -13.09
C LYS A 67 15.03 4.21 -13.94
N HIS A 68 13.80 4.02 -13.46
CA HIS A 68 12.59 4.33 -14.22
C HIS A 68 11.86 5.57 -13.70
N TYR A 69 12.02 5.91 -12.41
CA TYR A 69 11.35 7.03 -11.75
C TYR A 69 12.37 8.07 -11.27
N ILE A 70 13.14 8.65 -12.20
CA ILE A 70 14.25 9.58 -11.90
C ILE A 70 13.75 10.98 -11.50
N HIS A 71 12.50 11.34 -11.75
CA HIS A 71 12.01 12.70 -11.48
C HIS A 71 10.62 12.68 -10.82
N TRP A 72 10.58 12.75 -9.50
CA TRP A 72 9.37 13.10 -8.75
C TRP A 72 9.44 14.56 -8.34
N GLY A 73 8.53 15.37 -8.88
CA GLY A 73 8.50 16.82 -8.63
C GLY A 73 9.26 17.63 -9.68
N PRO A 74 9.11 18.97 -9.64
CA PRO A 74 9.80 19.84 -10.58
C PRO A 74 11.31 19.82 -10.32
N ASN A 75 12.11 19.98 -11.38
CA ASN A 75 13.58 20.05 -11.28
C ASN A 75 14.06 21.42 -10.76
N VAL A 76 13.47 21.87 -9.66
CA VAL A 76 13.80 23.13 -8.98
C VAL A 76 13.79 22.93 -7.48
N THR A 77 14.58 23.75 -6.80
CA THR A 77 14.53 23.93 -5.35
C THR A 77 13.17 24.51 -4.95
N LEU A 78 12.52 23.98 -3.90
CA LEU A 78 11.16 24.38 -3.51
C LEU A 78 11.14 25.68 -2.68
N GLU A 79 12.25 26.00 -2.03
CA GLU A 79 12.40 27.13 -1.12
C GLU A 79 12.05 28.48 -1.78
N PRO A 80 12.53 28.81 -2.99
CA PRO A 80 12.13 30.04 -3.69
C PRO A 80 10.63 30.08 -4.01
N LEU A 81 10.03 28.93 -4.34
CA LEU A 81 8.61 28.84 -4.63
C LEU A 81 7.78 29.09 -3.37
N PHE A 82 8.21 28.54 -2.23
CA PHE A 82 7.54 28.80 -0.94
C PHE A 82 7.64 30.26 -0.53
N GLU A 83 8.78 30.92 -0.73
CA GLU A 83 8.91 32.36 -0.46
C GLU A 83 8.01 33.21 -1.37
N GLN A 84 7.84 32.82 -2.64
CA GLN A 84 6.87 33.47 -3.54
C GLN A 84 5.45 33.33 -2.98
N ILE A 85 5.03 32.11 -2.60
CA ILE A 85 3.70 31.85 -2.06
C ILE A 85 3.48 32.63 -0.75
N LYS A 86 4.45 32.65 0.16
CA LYS A 86 4.38 33.43 1.42
C LYS A 86 4.15 34.92 1.19
N ASN A 87 4.74 35.47 0.12
CA ASN A 87 4.59 36.87 -0.27
C ASN A 87 3.39 37.13 -1.19
N ASN A 88 2.44 36.19 -1.29
CA ASN A 88 1.26 36.26 -2.17
C ASN A 88 1.62 36.43 -3.67
N GLN A 89 2.80 35.95 -4.08
CA GLN A 89 3.22 35.93 -5.48
C GLN A 89 2.83 34.61 -6.13
N VAL A 90 2.52 34.66 -7.43
CA VAL A 90 2.28 33.44 -8.22
C VAL A 90 3.62 32.72 -8.41
N PRO A 91 3.76 31.45 -8.01
CA PRO A 91 5.00 30.72 -8.15
C PRO A 91 5.37 30.55 -9.62
N SER A 92 6.68 30.54 -9.93
CA SER A 92 7.16 30.38 -11.31
C SER A 92 6.78 29.04 -11.95
N ILE A 93 6.49 28.03 -11.11
CA ILE A 93 6.03 26.71 -11.52
C ILE A 93 4.72 26.40 -10.78
N MET A 94 3.73 25.97 -11.55
CA MET A 94 2.43 25.57 -11.00
C MET A 94 2.51 24.20 -10.32
N PRO A 95 1.69 23.94 -9.28
CA PRO A 95 1.59 22.63 -8.65
C PRO A 95 1.19 21.56 -9.67
N ILE A 96 1.83 20.39 -9.59
CA ILE A 96 1.52 19.25 -10.47
C ILE A 96 0.10 18.73 -10.21
N ASN A 97 -0.27 18.64 -8.93
CA ASN A 97 -1.60 18.20 -8.50
C ASN A 97 -2.24 19.31 -7.66
N VAL A 98 -3.46 19.70 -8.03
CA VAL A 98 -4.29 20.65 -7.27
C VAL A 98 -5.49 19.89 -6.73
N TYR A 99 -5.77 20.01 -5.44
CA TYR A 99 -6.97 19.45 -4.85
C TYR A 99 -8.17 20.34 -5.20
N ASN A 100 -9.11 19.83 -5.99
CA ASN A 100 -10.27 20.58 -6.49
C ASN A 100 -11.60 19.87 -6.21
N HIS A 101 -11.63 18.95 -5.24
CA HIS A 101 -12.85 18.24 -4.86
C HIS A 101 -13.55 18.95 -3.69
N PRO A 102 -14.87 19.17 -3.78
CA PRO A 102 -15.62 19.76 -2.68
C PRO A 102 -15.71 18.79 -1.48
N TYR A 103 -15.95 19.36 -0.31
CA TYR A 103 -16.20 18.59 0.91
C TYR A 103 -17.71 18.38 1.08
N ILE A 104 -18.12 17.13 1.31
CA ILE A 104 -19.46 16.78 1.77
C ILE A 104 -19.55 17.08 3.27
N TYR A 105 -18.54 16.65 4.03
CA TYR A 105 -18.39 16.93 5.45
C TYR A 105 -17.04 17.55 5.73
N LEU A 106 -17.05 18.75 6.32
CA LEU A 106 -15.83 19.51 6.59
C LEU A 106 -15.36 19.42 8.05
N HIS A 107 -16.26 19.45 9.04
CA HIS A 107 -15.92 19.50 10.48
C HIS A 107 -14.80 20.49 10.83
N LYS A 108 -14.92 21.72 10.35
CA LYS A 108 -13.94 22.81 10.54
C LYS A 108 -13.55 23.04 12.02
N ASP A 109 -14.48 22.78 12.94
CA ASP A 109 -14.30 23.06 14.36
C ASP A 109 -13.56 21.95 15.11
N LYS A 110 -13.25 20.81 14.46
CA LYS A 110 -12.57 19.65 15.08
C LYS A 110 -11.20 19.98 15.65
N CYS A 111 -10.49 20.92 15.02
CA CYS A 111 -9.18 21.41 15.46
C CYS A 111 -9.24 22.75 16.21
N VAL A 112 -10.43 23.27 16.50
CA VAL A 112 -10.61 24.53 17.22
C VAL A 112 -10.81 24.23 18.70
N MET A 113 -9.82 24.55 19.52
CA MET A 113 -9.92 24.35 20.97
C MET A 113 -10.71 25.49 21.61
N THR A 114 -11.86 25.15 22.21
CA THR A 114 -12.61 26.07 23.08
C THR A 114 -12.22 25.79 24.53
N GLY A 115 -11.22 26.47 25.09
CA GLY A 115 -10.83 26.29 26.49
C GLY A 115 -9.42 26.78 26.86
N SER A 116 -8.93 26.35 28.04
CA SER A 116 -7.63 26.76 28.60
C SER A 116 -6.41 26.16 27.89
N ALA A 117 -6.59 25.12 27.07
CA ALA A 117 -5.51 24.53 26.28
C ALA A 117 -5.40 25.24 24.94
N THR A 118 -4.25 25.86 24.69
CA THR A 118 -4.03 26.73 23.52
C THR A 118 -3.46 25.99 22.31
N THR A 119 -3.09 24.70 22.43
CA THR A 119 -2.41 23.97 21.35
C THR A 119 -2.70 22.48 21.39
N ILE A 120 -3.04 21.90 20.24
CA ILE A 120 -3.21 20.45 20.08
C ILE A 120 -1.83 19.81 19.89
N SER A 121 -1.54 18.75 20.66
CA SER A 121 -0.24 18.07 20.58
C SER A 121 -0.10 17.27 19.29
N ILE A 122 -1.14 16.50 18.91
CA ILE A 122 -1.12 15.68 17.70
C ILE A 122 -2.54 15.48 17.17
N VAL A 123 -2.68 15.54 15.85
CA VAL A 123 -3.89 15.14 15.14
C VAL A 123 -3.60 13.86 14.36
N TYR A 124 -4.33 12.79 14.66
CA TYR A 124 -4.34 11.56 13.88
C TYR A 124 -5.26 11.73 12.68
N VAL A 125 -4.68 11.68 11.49
CA VAL A 125 -5.40 11.80 10.21
C VAL A 125 -5.49 10.41 9.59
N VAL A 126 -6.64 9.76 9.76
CA VAL A 126 -6.81 8.34 9.44
C VAL A 126 -7.57 8.20 8.13
N LYS A 127 -6.92 7.65 7.10
CA LYS A 127 -7.58 7.26 5.85
C LYS A 127 -8.43 6.01 6.09
N SER A 128 -9.72 6.11 5.83
CA SER A 128 -10.67 5.00 5.96
C SER A 128 -11.55 4.92 4.71
N SER A 129 -12.47 3.96 4.65
CA SER A 129 -13.45 3.79 3.56
C SER A 129 -14.87 3.86 4.11
N ILE A 130 -15.85 4.23 3.29
CA ILE A 130 -17.26 4.40 3.71
C ILE A 130 -17.79 3.17 4.46
N GLU A 131 -17.43 1.95 4.05
CA GLU A 131 -17.83 0.69 4.71
C GLU A 131 -17.14 0.37 6.04
N ASN A 132 -16.01 1.00 6.37
CA ASN A 132 -15.13 0.59 7.47
C ASN A 132 -15.54 1.13 8.86
N PHE A 133 -16.84 1.16 9.16
CA PHE A 133 -17.39 1.66 10.44
C PHE A 133 -16.76 1.00 11.66
N GLN A 134 -16.61 -0.32 11.64
CA GLN A 134 -16.05 -1.07 12.76
C GLN A 134 -14.59 -0.70 13.04
N ARG A 135 -13.79 -0.49 11.98
CA ARG A 135 -12.38 -0.08 12.12
C ARG A 135 -12.28 1.29 12.76
N ARG A 136 -13.05 2.27 12.28
CA ARG A 136 -13.13 3.61 12.87
C ARG A 136 -13.51 3.56 14.35
N ASN A 137 -14.55 2.79 14.69
CA ASN A 137 -14.99 2.61 16.07
C ASN A 137 -13.92 1.97 16.97
N VAL A 138 -13.19 0.98 16.48
CA VAL A 138 -12.06 0.38 17.20
C VAL A 138 -10.97 1.41 17.44
N ILE A 139 -10.62 2.22 16.44
CA ILE A 139 -9.61 3.27 16.58
C ILE A 139 -10.03 4.30 17.64
N ARG A 140 -11.28 4.79 17.60
CA ARG A 140 -11.84 5.72 18.62
C ARG A 140 -11.73 5.16 20.04
N LYS A 141 -11.92 3.85 20.21
CA LYS A 141 -11.87 3.17 21.51
C LYS A 141 -10.47 2.70 21.93
N THR A 142 -9.47 2.85 21.06
CA THR A 142 -8.12 2.32 21.32
C THR A 142 -7.05 3.39 21.23
N TRP A 143 -6.31 3.46 20.13
CA TRP A 143 -5.16 4.35 19.99
C TRP A 143 -5.53 5.77 19.55
N GLY A 144 -6.68 5.95 18.89
CA GLY A 144 -7.23 7.24 18.50
C GLY A 144 -8.12 7.88 19.57
N GLN A 145 -8.16 7.34 20.79
CA GLN A 145 -8.97 7.88 21.88
C GLN A 145 -8.40 9.22 22.37
N GLU A 146 -9.18 10.29 22.20
CA GLU A 146 -8.71 11.68 22.38
C GLU A 146 -8.42 12.05 23.85
N THR A 147 -9.16 11.46 24.80
CA THR A 147 -9.06 11.76 26.24
C THR A 147 -8.10 10.85 26.99
N ARG A 148 -7.37 9.97 26.29
CA ARG A 148 -6.58 8.90 26.92
C ARG A 148 -5.36 9.40 27.70
N PHE A 149 -4.78 10.54 27.34
CA PHE A 149 -3.53 11.04 27.93
C PHE A 149 -3.69 12.49 28.41
N HIS A 150 -3.75 12.71 29.73
CA HIS A 150 -3.99 14.06 30.29
C HIS A 150 -2.91 15.11 29.99
N HIS A 151 -1.68 14.69 29.65
CA HIS A 151 -0.56 15.58 29.38
C HIS A 151 -0.41 15.95 27.90
N ALA A 152 -1.31 15.47 27.03
CA ALA A 152 -1.27 15.76 25.60
C ALA A 152 -2.70 15.89 25.06
N VAL A 153 -2.97 16.96 24.32
CA VAL A 153 -4.26 17.13 23.63
C VAL A 153 -4.19 16.37 22.32
N LEU A 154 -5.03 15.36 22.17
CA LEU A 154 -5.10 14.51 20.98
C LEU A 154 -6.41 14.77 20.24
N GLN A 155 -6.37 14.74 18.92
CA GLN A 155 -7.55 14.72 18.06
C GLN A 155 -7.42 13.59 17.04
N THR A 156 -8.53 12.97 16.66
CA THR A 156 -8.57 11.97 15.61
C THR A 156 -9.61 12.39 14.57
N VAL A 157 -9.25 12.28 13.30
CA VAL A 157 -10.14 12.57 12.17
C VAL A 157 -10.04 11.45 11.13
N PHE A 158 -11.18 11.06 10.55
CA PHE A 158 -11.26 10.05 9.52
C PHE A 158 -11.52 10.67 8.16
N LEU A 159 -10.71 10.30 7.17
CA LEU A 159 -10.84 10.77 5.79
C LEU A 159 -11.59 9.73 4.95
N LEU A 160 -12.71 10.14 4.36
CA LEU A 160 -13.56 9.31 3.49
C LEU A 160 -13.70 9.94 2.10
N GLY A 161 -13.82 9.11 1.07
CA GLY A 161 -14.38 9.51 -0.23
C GLY A 161 -15.83 9.06 -0.37
N ILE A 162 -16.34 9.06 -1.61
CA ILE A 162 -17.65 8.51 -1.95
C ILE A 162 -17.54 7.14 -2.63
N ARG A 163 -18.58 6.32 -2.45
CA ARG A 163 -18.78 5.09 -3.20
C ARG A 163 -20.14 5.15 -3.92
N PRO A 164 -20.16 5.32 -5.25
CA PRO A 164 -21.41 5.34 -6.01
C PRO A 164 -22.18 4.02 -5.85
N GLY A 165 -23.51 4.11 -5.90
CA GLY A 165 -24.40 2.95 -5.84
C GLY A 165 -24.62 2.38 -4.43
N THR A 166 -24.13 3.04 -3.38
CA THR A 166 -24.34 2.60 -1.98
C THR A 166 -25.01 3.66 -1.10
N PRO A 167 -26.24 4.13 -1.45
CA PRO A 167 -26.92 5.18 -0.68
C PRO A 167 -27.21 4.78 0.77
N HIS A 168 -27.43 3.49 1.03
CA HIS A 168 -27.59 2.98 2.39
C HIS A 168 -26.33 3.19 3.25
N LEU A 169 -25.14 2.96 2.69
CA LEU A 169 -23.87 3.19 3.41
C LEU A 169 -23.67 4.68 3.67
N GLN A 170 -24.04 5.56 2.72
CA GLN A 170 -23.98 7.00 2.94
C GLN A 170 -24.89 7.40 4.10
N GLY A 171 -26.14 6.95 4.15
CA GLY A 171 -27.03 7.23 5.28
C GLY A 171 -26.49 6.78 6.65
N LEU A 172 -25.72 5.68 6.69
CA LEU A 172 -25.03 5.24 7.91
C LEU A 172 -23.85 6.16 8.26
N VAL A 173 -23.10 6.65 7.27
CA VAL A 173 -22.06 7.67 7.49
C VAL A 173 -22.65 8.99 7.96
N ASP A 174 -23.81 9.41 7.45
CA ASP A 174 -24.47 10.64 7.86
C ASP A 174 -24.85 10.57 9.36
N ALA A 175 -25.30 9.40 9.83
CA ALA A 175 -25.54 9.14 11.24
C ALA A 175 -24.23 9.16 12.07
N GLU A 176 -23.17 8.51 11.58
CA GLU A 176 -21.86 8.48 12.24
C GLU A 176 -21.23 9.88 12.36
N VAL A 177 -21.35 10.69 11.31
CA VAL A 177 -20.94 12.10 11.27
C VAL A 177 -21.63 12.88 12.37
N THR A 178 -22.95 12.70 12.52
CA THR A 178 -23.75 13.39 13.54
C THR A 178 -23.35 12.96 14.95
N GLU A 179 -22.99 11.68 15.14
CA GLU A 179 -22.63 11.14 16.45
C GLU A 179 -21.23 11.54 16.91
N HIS A 180 -20.23 11.55 16.01
CA HIS A 180 -18.82 11.66 16.39
C HIS A 180 -18.14 12.96 15.96
N ALA A 181 -18.69 13.67 14.97
CA ALA A 181 -18.14 14.93 14.46
C ALA A 181 -16.65 14.86 14.06
N ASP A 182 -16.18 13.70 13.59
CA ASP A 182 -14.76 13.40 13.33
C ASP A 182 -14.49 12.88 11.91
N ILE A 183 -15.41 13.08 10.97
CA ILE A 183 -15.30 12.59 9.59
C ILE A 183 -15.14 13.74 8.61
N VAL A 184 -14.06 13.75 7.84
CA VAL A 184 -13.89 14.63 6.68
C VAL A 184 -14.15 13.81 5.43
N GLN A 185 -15.21 14.15 4.70
CA GLN A 185 -15.61 13.44 3.50
C GLN A 185 -15.51 14.34 2.27
N GLY A 186 -14.75 13.90 1.26
CA GLY A 186 -14.61 14.58 -0.02
C GLY A 186 -15.46 13.93 -1.11
N GLU A 187 -15.89 14.74 -2.08
CA GLU A 187 -16.66 14.27 -3.24
C GLU A 187 -15.73 13.75 -4.34
N PHE A 188 -15.10 12.61 -4.08
CA PHE A 188 -14.31 11.87 -5.07
C PHE A 188 -14.50 10.36 -4.89
N LEU A 189 -14.39 9.61 -5.99
CA LEU A 189 -14.52 8.16 -5.96
C LEU A 189 -13.40 7.54 -5.12
N ASP A 190 -13.78 6.87 -4.04
CA ASP A 190 -12.85 6.24 -3.11
C ASP A 190 -12.37 4.89 -3.66
N THR A 191 -11.15 4.88 -4.21
CA THR A 191 -10.47 3.67 -4.68
C THR A 191 -9.02 3.67 -4.23
N TYR A 192 -8.39 2.49 -4.27
CA TYR A 192 -6.97 2.34 -3.99
C TYR A 192 -6.09 3.31 -4.81
N PHE A 193 -6.37 3.46 -6.12
CA PHE A 193 -5.60 4.36 -6.98
C PHE A 193 -5.85 5.85 -6.69
N ASN A 194 -7.00 6.19 -6.10
CA ASN A 194 -7.35 7.55 -5.69
C ASN A 194 -6.91 7.87 -4.25
N ASN A 195 -6.15 7.00 -3.60
CA ASN A 195 -5.58 7.29 -2.27
C ASN A 195 -4.71 8.56 -2.26
N THR A 196 -4.10 8.93 -3.40
CA THR A 196 -3.39 10.20 -3.53
C THR A 196 -4.32 11.40 -3.37
N ILE A 197 -5.52 11.37 -3.97
CA ILE A 197 -6.54 12.42 -3.80
C ILE A 197 -6.97 12.50 -2.34
N LYS A 198 -7.17 11.35 -1.68
CA LYS A 198 -7.51 11.30 -0.25
C LYS A 198 -6.40 11.87 0.64
N THR A 199 -5.13 11.58 0.34
CA THR A 199 -3.99 12.17 1.06
C THR A 199 -3.92 13.69 0.84
N MET A 200 -4.12 14.15 -0.40
CA MET A 200 -4.18 15.58 -0.71
C MET A 200 -5.33 16.27 0.02
N MET A 201 -6.51 15.63 0.09
CA MET A 201 -7.65 16.12 0.86
C MET A 201 -7.28 16.30 2.34
N GLY A 202 -6.60 15.31 2.92
CA GLY A 202 -6.14 15.35 4.30
C GLY A 202 -5.19 16.52 4.56
N LEU A 203 -4.16 16.66 3.72
CA LEU A 203 -3.20 17.78 3.81
C LEU A 203 -3.88 19.14 3.67
N HIS A 204 -4.74 19.29 2.67
CA HIS A 204 -5.52 20.50 2.42
C HIS A 204 -6.41 20.84 3.62
N TRP A 205 -7.13 19.85 4.14
CA TRP A 205 -7.99 20.03 5.30
C TRP A 205 -7.21 20.44 6.55
N THR A 206 -6.10 19.75 6.85
CA THR A 206 -5.26 20.07 8.02
C THR A 206 -4.68 21.48 7.95
N TYR A 207 -4.23 21.91 6.76
CA TYR A 207 -3.66 23.25 6.57
C TYR A 207 -4.69 24.35 6.82
N HIS A 208 -5.93 24.18 6.33
CA HIS A 208 -6.94 25.23 6.41
C HIS A 208 -7.75 25.24 7.72
N ASN A 209 -7.86 24.11 8.42
CA ASN A 209 -8.77 23.99 9.56
C ASN A 209 -8.05 23.77 10.90
N CYS A 210 -6.72 23.55 10.90
CA CYS A 210 -5.97 23.22 12.11
C CYS A 210 -4.77 24.17 12.33
N PRO A 211 -5.01 25.43 12.74
CA PRO A 211 -3.95 26.44 12.86
C PRO A 211 -2.96 26.17 14.01
N ASP A 212 -3.44 25.60 15.13
CA ASP A 212 -2.68 25.47 16.38
C ASP A 212 -2.39 24.00 16.73
N VAL A 213 -1.72 23.30 15.82
CA VAL A 213 -1.32 21.88 15.97
C VAL A 213 0.19 21.73 15.87
N LYS A 214 0.79 20.95 16.78
CA LYS A 214 2.24 20.67 16.73
C LYS A 214 2.61 19.59 15.71
N TYR A 215 1.83 18.52 15.63
CA TYR A 215 2.11 17.37 14.77
C TYR A 215 0.86 16.80 14.10
N PHE A 216 1.00 16.34 12.87
CA PHE A 216 0.01 15.52 12.18
C PHE A 216 0.60 14.14 11.93
N LEU A 217 -0.17 13.09 12.22
CA LEU A 217 0.22 11.72 11.92
C LEU A 217 -0.82 11.10 11.00
N PHE A 218 -0.40 10.82 9.77
CA PHE A 218 -1.22 10.17 8.76
C PHE A 218 -1.09 8.65 8.88
N ALA A 219 -2.21 7.94 8.88
CA ALA A 219 -2.27 6.49 8.94
C ALA A 219 -3.46 5.95 8.15
N ASP A 220 -3.43 4.66 7.81
CA ASP A 220 -4.62 3.93 7.35
C ASP A 220 -5.36 3.29 8.54
N ASP A 221 -6.61 2.88 8.32
CA ASP A 221 -7.50 2.33 9.35
C ASP A 221 -7.20 0.88 9.77
N ASP A 222 -6.19 0.25 9.17
CA ASP A 222 -5.69 -1.09 9.51
C ASP A 222 -4.35 -1.09 10.25
N TYR A 223 -3.84 0.08 10.63
CA TYR A 223 -2.67 0.18 11.50
C TYR A 223 -3.03 0.19 12.99
N PHE A 224 -2.11 -0.35 13.79
CA PHE A 224 -2.06 -0.09 15.22
C PHE A 224 -0.95 0.91 15.53
N ILE A 225 -1.27 1.96 16.29
CA ILE A 225 -0.30 2.97 16.73
C ILE A 225 -0.18 2.93 18.25
N SER A 226 1.05 2.79 18.76
CA SER A 226 1.31 2.99 20.18
C SER A 226 1.41 4.49 20.48
N THR A 227 0.27 5.13 20.79
CA THR A 227 0.20 6.56 21.13
C THR A 227 1.16 6.94 22.25
N LYS A 228 1.35 6.05 23.24
CA LYS A 228 2.34 6.24 24.32
C LYS A 228 3.76 6.40 23.76
N ASN A 229 4.16 5.54 22.82
CA ASN A 229 5.50 5.58 22.25
C ASN A 229 5.66 6.79 21.32
N VAL A 230 4.62 7.15 20.56
CA VAL A 230 4.61 8.35 19.73
C VAL A 230 4.81 9.59 20.59
N LEU A 231 4.03 9.77 21.65
CA LEU A 231 4.16 10.93 22.54
C LEU A 231 5.54 10.99 23.20
N HIS A 232 6.09 9.83 23.59
CA HIS A 232 7.44 9.74 24.13
C HIS A 232 8.51 10.14 23.13
N PHE A 233 8.41 9.67 21.89
CA PHE A 233 9.31 10.05 20.80
C PHE A 233 9.23 11.55 20.49
N LEU A 234 8.02 12.13 20.46
CA LEU A 234 7.83 13.54 20.16
C LEU A 234 8.37 14.49 21.25
N GLN A 235 8.61 13.99 22.48
CA GLN A 235 9.24 14.76 23.55
C GLN A 235 10.75 14.87 23.37
N ASP A 236 11.41 13.79 22.96
CA ASP A 236 12.86 13.75 22.72
C ASP A 236 13.22 12.74 21.60
N PRO A 237 13.14 13.16 20.34
CA PRO A 237 13.44 12.29 19.21
C PRO A 237 14.89 11.79 19.17
N ILE A 238 15.83 12.56 19.75
CA ILE A 238 17.26 12.28 19.70
C ILE A 238 17.63 11.14 20.65
N ASN A 239 17.03 11.11 21.84
CA ASN A 239 17.37 10.12 22.88
C ASN A 239 16.37 8.96 23.00
N TYR A 240 15.31 8.92 22.18
CA TYR A 240 14.37 7.80 22.15
C TYR A 240 15.05 6.50 21.66
N PRO A 241 14.83 5.33 22.31
CA PRO A 241 13.85 5.06 23.37
C PRO A 241 14.38 5.21 24.82
N GLN A 242 15.61 5.68 25.02
CA GLN A 242 16.39 5.57 26.27
C GLN A 242 16.06 6.60 27.36
N LEU A 243 14.79 6.89 27.57
CA LEU A 243 14.32 7.73 28.67
C LEU A 243 14.09 6.84 29.90
N LYS A 244 14.88 7.07 30.95
CA LYS A 244 14.69 6.47 32.27
C LYS A 244 13.25 6.74 32.71
N SER A 245 12.52 5.66 33.00
CA SER A 245 11.10 5.60 33.39
C SER A 245 10.49 6.91 33.91
N PHE A 246 9.72 7.59 33.07
CA PHE A 246 8.74 8.56 33.54
C PHE A 246 7.51 7.81 34.10
N PRO A 247 6.98 8.18 35.28
CA PRO A 247 5.75 7.59 35.80
C PRO A 247 4.57 8.13 35.01
N ILE A 248 4.17 7.43 33.94
CA ILE A 248 2.93 7.72 33.22
C ILE A 248 1.77 7.25 34.10
N ARG A 249 1.04 8.19 34.73
CA ARG A 249 -0.24 7.89 35.37
C ARG A 249 -1.29 7.66 34.28
N LEU A 250 -1.48 6.40 33.89
CA LEU A 250 -2.63 5.97 33.10
C LEU A 250 -3.82 5.81 34.04
N THR A 251 -4.96 6.42 33.72
CA THR A 251 -6.25 6.02 34.29
C THR A 251 -6.62 4.68 33.65
N VAL A 252 -6.37 3.59 34.38
CA VAL A 252 -6.85 2.27 33.99
C VAL A 252 -8.30 2.18 34.46
N GLU A 253 -9.25 2.63 33.65
CA GLU A 253 -10.57 2.00 33.68
C GLU A 253 -10.45 0.70 32.89
N LEU A 254 -10.50 -0.41 33.61
CA LEU A 254 -10.45 -1.75 33.05
C LEU A 254 -11.64 -1.92 32.10
N VAL A 255 -11.37 -2.03 30.80
CA VAL A 255 -12.35 -2.55 29.83
C VAL A 255 -12.71 -3.96 30.29
N PRO A 256 -13.98 -4.27 30.61
CA PRO A 256 -14.36 -5.60 31.07
C PRO A 256 -14.05 -6.64 29.98
N SER A 257 -13.48 -7.77 30.40
CA SER A 257 -13.09 -8.90 29.56
C SER A 257 -14.26 -9.57 28.81
N SER A 258 -15.49 -9.11 29.01
CA SER A 258 -16.70 -9.65 28.41
C SER A 258 -16.93 -9.24 26.94
N ILE A 259 -16.02 -8.45 26.33
CA ILE A 259 -16.14 -8.01 24.92
C ILE A 259 -15.38 -8.95 23.96
N PHE A 260 -14.58 -9.90 24.46
CA PHE A 260 -13.81 -10.84 23.61
C PHE A 260 -14.34 -12.27 23.58
N VAL A 261 -15.55 -12.52 24.10
CA VAL A 261 -16.21 -13.83 23.97
C VAL A 261 -17.69 -13.62 23.65
N ASN A 262 -17.98 -13.51 22.35
CA ASN A 262 -18.99 -14.26 21.60
C ASN A 262 -19.09 -13.73 20.17
#